data_AF-A0A150AMS4-F1
#
_entry.id   AF-A0A150AMS4-F1
#
_cell.length_a   1.000
_cell.length_b   1.000
_cell.length_c   1.000
_cell.angle_alpha   90.00
_cell.angle_beta   90.00
_cell.angle_gamma   90.00
#
_symmetry.space_group_name_H-M   'P 1'
#
loop_
_entity.id
_entity.type
_entity.pdbx_description
1 polymer ?
#
loop_
_entity_poly.entity_id
_entity_poly.type
_entity_poly.pdbx_seq_one_letter_code
_entity_poly.pdbx_strand_id
1 'polypeptide(L)'
;MKENIWEIKHLEFDIEEFKIKDAKYNIYKGEDGVWEMTICFEESTPIKRDKELEKIIDPVPNFEATALLTADTLELKVGRKIYQKEGYDNEREENLSNVYYFEHSSVEELEIELLDVNETWMKANVKGKTLINGSNGNLPDADFLIQNTIFKLDKTLERSVM
;
A
#
# COMPACT_ATOMS: atom_id res chain seq x y z
N MET A 1 5.80 1.06 -20.61
CA MET A 1 5.50 0.52 -19.26
C MET A 1 4.40 1.37 -18.67
N LYS A 2 3.49 0.76 -17.92
CA LYS A 2 2.49 1.48 -17.12
C LYS A 2 3.22 2.10 -15.91
N GLU A 3 2.95 3.36 -15.60
CA GLU A 3 3.51 4.07 -14.45
C GLU A 3 2.37 4.67 -13.64
N ASN A 4 2.51 4.67 -12.30
CA ASN A 4 1.50 5.21 -11.38
C ASN A 4 0.13 4.54 -11.53
N ILE A 5 0.13 3.20 -11.65
CA ILE A 5 -1.08 2.38 -11.70
C ILE A 5 -1.09 1.45 -10.51
N TRP A 6 -2.24 1.38 -9.83
CA TRP A 6 -2.56 0.34 -8.86
C TRP A 6 -3.42 -0.70 -9.57
N GLU A 7 -2.91 -1.93 -9.64
CA GLU A 7 -3.64 -3.10 -10.13
C GLU A 7 -4.09 -3.93 -8.94
N ILE A 8 -5.37 -4.26 -8.89
CA ILE A 8 -5.97 -5.16 -7.90
C ILE A 8 -6.44 -6.41 -8.65
N LYS A 9 -5.90 -7.55 -8.27
CA LYS A 9 -6.26 -8.85 -8.82
C LYS A 9 -7.09 -9.62 -7.82
N HIS A 10 -8.39 -9.62 -8.05
CA HIS A 10 -9.35 -10.38 -7.26
C HIS A 10 -9.25 -11.88 -7.55
N LEU A 11 -9.54 -12.72 -6.54
CA LEU A 11 -9.60 -14.17 -6.69
C LEU A 11 -10.84 -14.62 -7.46
N GLU A 12 -11.99 -13.97 -7.20
CA GLU A 12 -13.29 -14.31 -7.76
C GLU A 12 -13.73 -13.41 -8.93
N PHE A 13 -13.05 -12.27 -9.13
CA PHE A 13 -13.38 -11.26 -10.16
C PHE A 13 -12.21 -11.00 -11.11
N ASP A 14 -12.43 -10.19 -12.15
CA ASP A 14 -11.34 -9.75 -13.05
C ASP A 14 -10.40 -8.73 -12.35
N ILE A 15 -9.28 -8.40 -13.00
CA ILE A 15 -8.33 -7.38 -12.57
C ILE A 15 -8.96 -5.99 -12.74
N GLU A 16 -8.90 -5.19 -11.67
CA GLU A 16 -9.20 -3.77 -11.69
C GLU A 16 -7.89 -2.96 -11.71
N GLU A 17 -7.92 -1.82 -12.39
CA GLU A 17 -6.77 -0.93 -12.55
C GLU A 17 -7.19 0.49 -12.27
N PHE A 18 -6.39 1.19 -11.49
CA PHE A 18 -6.68 2.54 -11.05
C PHE A 18 -5.46 3.44 -11.19
N LYS A 19 -5.74 4.73 -11.45
CA LYS A 19 -4.68 5.73 -11.57
C LYS A 19 -4.38 6.35 -10.22
N ILE A 20 -3.12 6.23 -9.81
CA ILE A 20 -2.57 6.80 -8.59
C ILE A 20 -2.40 8.32 -8.74
N LYS A 21 -2.81 9.08 -7.72
CA LYS A 21 -2.47 10.50 -7.54
C LYS A 21 -1.78 10.72 -6.19
N ASP A 22 -0.97 11.78 -6.17
CA ASP A 22 -0.40 12.34 -4.94
C ASP A 22 0.23 11.30 -4.00
N ALA A 23 0.98 10.36 -4.58
CA ALA A 23 1.70 9.34 -3.85
C ALA A 23 2.80 9.97 -2.98
N LYS A 24 2.83 9.57 -1.71
CA LYS A 24 3.69 10.12 -0.67
C LYS A 24 4.36 9.03 0.16
N TYR A 25 5.48 9.38 0.77
CA TYR A 25 6.12 8.53 1.76
C TYR A 25 6.78 9.35 2.87
N ASN A 26 7.03 8.69 4.00
CA ASN A 26 7.88 9.18 5.05
C ASN A 26 8.64 8.04 5.73
N ILE A 27 9.76 8.37 6.37
CA ILE A 27 10.44 7.52 7.34
C ILE A 27 10.60 8.32 8.62
N TYR A 28 10.04 7.81 9.70
CA TYR A 28 10.04 8.48 10.99
C TYR A 28 10.19 7.45 12.12
N LYS A 29 10.49 7.94 13.30
CA LYS A 29 10.59 7.13 14.51
C LYS A 29 9.32 7.37 15.32
N GLY A 30 8.53 6.33 15.53
CA GLY A 30 7.34 6.37 16.37
C GLY A 30 7.65 6.72 17.82
N GLU A 31 6.62 7.05 18.59
CA GLU A 31 6.75 7.41 20.01
C GLU A 31 7.34 6.28 20.86
N ASP A 32 7.10 5.04 20.46
CA ASP A 32 7.64 3.81 21.04
C ASP A 32 9.13 3.56 20.71
N GLY A 33 9.70 4.39 19.84
CA GLY A 33 11.09 4.33 19.40
C GLY A 33 11.35 3.36 18.25
N VAL A 34 10.33 2.79 17.62
CA VAL A 34 10.48 1.96 16.42
C VAL A 34 10.49 2.85 15.18
N TRP A 35 11.27 2.47 14.17
CA TRP A 35 11.28 3.19 12.90
C TRP A 35 10.22 2.62 11.97
N GLU A 36 9.50 3.52 11.31
CA GLU A 36 8.38 3.21 10.42
C GLU A 36 8.62 3.84 9.06
N MET A 37 8.25 3.12 8.01
CA MET A 37 8.12 3.65 6.66
C MET A 37 6.67 3.58 6.25
N THR A 38 6.04 4.73 6.11
CA THR A 38 4.65 4.84 5.64
C THR A 38 4.66 5.31 4.20
N ILE A 39 3.88 4.63 3.36
CA ILE A 39 3.52 5.07 2.02
C ILE A 39 2.01 5.25 1.95
N CYS A 40 1.58 6.29 1.26
CA CYS A 40 0.17 6.46 0.96
C CYS A 40 -0.03 7.07 -0.42
N PHE A 41 -1.23 6.90 -0.94
CA PHE A 41 -1.67 7.66 -2.10
C PHE A 41 -3.19 7.77 -2.10
N GLU A 42 -3.66 8.84 -2.72
CA GLU A 42 -5.06 8.99 -3.06
C GLU A 42 -5.28 8.44 -4.46
N GLU A 43 -6.36 7.71 -4.62
CA GLU A 43 -6.79 7.31 -5.94
C GLU A 43 -7.59 8.40 -6.62
N SER A 44 -7.62 8.31 -7.95
CA SER A 44 -8.11 9.42 -8.71
C SER A 44 -9.04 9.11 -9.86
N THR A 45 -8.94 7.93 -10.47
CA THR A 45 -9.84 7.51 -11.54
C THR A 45 -9.64 6.02 -11.85
N PRO A 46 -10.71 5.22 -11.95
CA PRO A 46 -10.61 3.88 -12.51
C PRO A 46 -10.18 3.91 -13.97
N ILE A 47 -9.26 3.02 -14.35
CA ILE A 47 -8.81 2.77 -15.73
C ILE A 47 -9.55 1.55 -16.29
N LYS A 48 -9.62 0.48 -15.48
CA LYS A 48 -10.32 -0.76 -15.79
C LYS A 48 -11.03 -1.22 -14.53
N ARG A 49 -12.27 -1.68 -14.67
CA ARG A 49 -13.03 -2.28 -13.58
C ARG A 49 -13.74 -3.55 -14.01
N ASP A 50 -14.06 -4.37 -13.03
CA ASP A 50 -14.92 -5.52 -13.21
C ASP A 50 -16.39 -5.07 -13.35
N LYS A 51 -17.11 -5.62 -14.33
CA LYS A 51 -18.48 -5.19 -14.64
C LYS A 51 -19.52 -5.58 -13.60
N GLU A 52 -19.25 -6.62 -12.82
CA GLU A 52 -20.12 -7.01 -11.71
C GLU A 52 -19.88 -6.08 -10.53
N LEU A 53 -18.61 -5.79 -10.21
CA LEU A 53 -18.25 -4.87 -9.15
C LEU A 53 -18.66 -3.41 -9.45
N GLU A 54 -18.57 -2.96 -10.70
CA GLU A 54 -19.06 -1.63 -11.14
C GLU A 54 -20.54 -1.39 -10.82
N LYS A 55 -21.36 -2.45 -10.79
CA LYS A 55 -22.80 -2.34 -10.51
C LYS A 55 -23.10 -2.30 -9.01
N ILE A 56 -22.17 -2.81 -8.20
CA ILE A 56 -22.36 -3.01 -6.76
C ILE A 56 -21.72 -1.87 -5.98
N ILE A 57 -20.58 -1.37 -6.45
CA ILE A 57 -19.79 -0.34 -5.78
C ILE A 57 -19.19 0.66 -6.78
N ASP A 58 -19.13 1.92 -6.36
CA ASP A 58 -18.31 2.96 -6.97
C ASP A 58 -17.21 3.33 -5.96
N PRO A 59 -16.14 2.54 -5.86
CA PRO A 59 -15.16 2.70 -4.80
C PRO A 59 -14.30 3.92 -5.10
N VAL A 60 -13.94 4.64 -4.05
CA VAL A 60 -12.87 5.63 -4.05
C VAL A 60 -11.76 5.05 -3.19
N PRO A 61 -10.90 4.21 -3.77
CA PRO A 61 -9.96 3.45 -2.98
C PRO A 61 -8.94 4.38 -2.32
N ASN A 62 -8.51 4.08 -1.11
CA ASN A 62 -7.37 4.76 -0.51
C ASN A 62 -6.39 3.71 -0.01
N PHE A 63 -5.11 3.98 -0.22
CA PHE A 63 -4.05 3.08 0.17
C PHE A 63 -3.11 3.78 1.14
N GLU A 64 -2.93 3.16 2.29
CA GLU A 64 -1.84 3.43 3.22
C GLU A 64 -1.22 2.10 3.64
N ALA A 65 0.11 2.03 3.61
CA ALA A 65 0.82 0.88 4.13
C ALA A 65 2.04 1.33 4.91
N THR A 66 2.24 0.70 6.07
CA THR A 66 3.43 0.93 6.91
C THR A 66 4.24 -0.35 7.03
N ALA A 67 5.56 -0.21 6.88
CA ALA A 67 6.52 -1.26 7.19
C ALA A 67 7.38 -0.83 8.38
N LEU A 68 7.57 -1.74 9.34
CA LEU A 68 8.51 -1.54 10.44
C LEU A 68 9.94 -1.70 9.93
N LEU A 69 10.82 -0.78 10.29
CA LEU A 69 12.21 -0.74 9.83
C LEU A 69 13.18 -1.15 10.94
N THR A 70 14.16 -1.95 10.57
CA THR A 70 15.36 -2.21 11.36
C THR A 70 16.45 -1.19 11.05
N ALA A 71 17.47 -1.09 11.91
CA ALA A 71 18.55 -0.11 11.74
C ALA A 71 19.26 -0.22 10.38
N ASP A 72 19.38 -1.42 9.83
CA ASP A 72 19.98 -1.67 8.53
C ASP A 72 19.08 -1.30 7.34
N THR A 73 17.75 -1.20 7.53
CA THR A 73 16.78 -0.82 6.49
C THR A 73 16.50 0.68 6.42
N LEU A 74 16.96 1.46 7.39
CA LEU A 74 16.76 2.93 7.44
C LEU A 74 17.32 3.68 6.24
N GLU A 75 18.45 3.23 5.71
CA GLU A 75 19.09 3.88 4.58
C GLU A 75 18.43 3.45 3.26
N LEU A 76 17.60 4.30 2.66
CA LEU A 76 16.97 3.97 1.38
C LEU A 76 18.02 3.83 0.27
N LYS A 77 18.19 2.61 -0.26
CA LYS A 77 19.13 2.30 -1.34
C LYS A 77 18.40 1.64 -2.50
N VAL A 78 18.82 1.99 -3.71
CA VAL A 78 18.34 1.34 -4.94
C VAL A 78 18.55 -0.18 -4.88
N GLY A 79 17.54 -0.94 -5.29
CA GLY A 79 17.50 -2.40 -5.27
C GLY A 79 17.15 -3.00 -3.90
N ARG A 80 16.97 -2.19 -2.86
CA ARG A 80 16.54 -2.66 -1.54
C ARG A 80 15.08 -3.11 -1.58
N LYS A 81 14.80 -4.18 -0.85
CA LYS A 81 13.46 -4.70 -0.62
C LYS A 81 13.12 -4.61 0.87
N ILE A 82 11.99 -3.99 1.17
CA ILE A 82 11.43 -3.86 2.51
C ILE A 82 10.22 -4.77 2.58
N TYR A 83 10.17 -5.59 3.62
CA TYR A 83 9.16 -6.63 3.79
C TYR A 83 8.42 -6.41 5.10
N GLN A 84 7.09 -6.37 5.04
CA GLN A 84 6.22 -6.46 6.20
C GLN A 84 5.35 -7.69 6.01
N LYS A 85 5.49 -8.67 6.91
CA LYS A 85 4.62 -9.83 7.00
C LYS A 85 3.77 -9.59 8.23
N GLU A 86 2.45 -9.71 8.09
CA GLU A 86 1.42 -9.33 9.07
C GLU A 86 1.03 -7.85 8.95
N GLY A 87 -0.27 -7.64 8.74
CA GLY A 87 -0.88 -6.32 8.71
C GLY A 87 -1.30 -5.80 10.08
N TYR A 88 -1.15 -6.61 11.14
CA TYR A 88 -1.44 -6.26 12.53
C TYR A 88 -0.20 -6.40 13.40
N ASP A 89 0.15 -5.37 14.14
CA ASP A 89 1.18 -5.39 15.16
C ASP A 89 0.59 -5.88 16.48
N ASN A 90 0.86 -7.12 16.84
CA ASN A 90 0.37 -7.75 18.07
C ASN A 90 0.95 -7.12 19.35
N GLU A 91 2.11 -6.47 19.29
CA GLU A 91 2.70 -5.82 20.46
C GLU A 91 2.02 -4.50 20.76
N ARG A 92 1.60 -3.78 19.71
CA ARG A 92 0.88 -2.49 19.82
C ARG A 92 -0.63 -2.64 19.83
N GLU A 93 -1.13 -3.81 19.46
CA GLU A 93 -2.55 -4.09 19.22
C GLU A 93 -3.18 -3.21 18.12
N GLU A 94 -2.44 -2.90 17.05
CA GLU A 94 -2.86 -1.97 15.99
C GLU A 94 -2.63 -2.51 14.58
N ASN A 95 -3.40 -2.03 13.59
CA ASN A 95 -3.10 -2.29 12.18
C ASN A 95 -1.89 -1.47 11.70
N LEU A 96 -1.00 -2.11 10.93
CA LEU A 96 0.16 -1.49 10.31
C LEU A 96 -0.16 -0.89 8.95
N SER A 97 -1.12 -1.45 8.23
CA SER A 97 -1.52 -0.99 6.91
C SER A 97 -3.02 -0.89 6.81
N ASN A 98 -3.48 0.13 6.09
CA ASN A 98 -4.88 0.48 5.94
C ASN A 98 -5.20 0.57 4.45
N VAL A 99 -5.85 -0.45 3.91
CA VAL A 99 -6.42 -0.44 2.56
C VAL A 99 -7.91 -0.20 2.69
N TYR A 100 -8.38 0.88 2.07
CA TYR A 100 -9.80 1.17 1.96
C TYR A 100 -10.25 0.89 0.53
N TYR A 101 -11.02 -0.18 0.33
CA TYR A 101 -11.60 -0.50 -0.97
C TYR A 101 -13.12 -0.68 -0.89
N PHE A 102 -13.58 -1.77 -0.26
CA PHE A 102 -15.00 -1.97 0.12
C PHE A 102 -15.22 -1.65 1.59
N GLU A 103 -14.35 -2.19 2.43
CA GLU A 103 -14.25 -1.95 3.86
C GLU A 103 -12.79 -1.68 4.21
N HIS A 104 -12.54 -1.31 5.47
CA HIS A 104 -11.18 -1.24 5.99
C HIS A 104 -10.56 -2.64 6.02
N SER A 105 -9.35 -2.79 5.49
CA SER A 105 -8.65 -4.05 5.46
C SER A 105 -7.15 -3.87 5.67
N SER A 106 -6.55 -4.86 6.31
CA SER A 106 -5.10 -4.95 6.53
C SER A 106 -4.38 -5.45 5.27
N VAL A 107 -3.14 -4.98 5.10
CA VAL A 107 -2.18 -5.60 4.15
C VAL A 107 -1.47 -6.73 4.88
N GLU A 108 -1.77 -7.98 4.50
CA GLU A 108 -1.21 -9.17 5.15
C GLU A 108 0.25 -9.44 4.77
N GLU A 109 0.61 -9.12 3.54
CA GLU A 109 1.97 -9.21 3.01
C GLU A 109 2.27 -7.93 2.21
N LEU A 110 3.36 -7.24 2.52
CA LEU A 110 3.83 -6.07 1.80
C LEU A 110 5.30 -6.26 1.40
N GLU A 111 5.61 -6.06 0.12
CA GLU A 111 6.97 -5.90 -0.39
C GLU A 111 7.08 -4.55 -1.10
N ILE A 112 8.01 -3.71 -0.64
CA ILE A 112 8.38 -2.45 -1.29
C ILE A 112 9.80 -2.63 -1.87
N GLU A 113 9.93 -2.53 -3.18
CA GLU A 113 11.21 -2.56 -3.89
C GLU A 113 11.57 -1.16 -4.38
N LEU A 114 12.70 -0.64 -3.91
CA LEU A 114 13.18 0.70 -4.28
C LEU A 114 13.93 0.64 -5.62
N LEU A 115 13.43 1.39 -6.61
CA LEU A 115 13.99 1.45 -7.95
C LEU A 115 14.93 2.64 -8.14
N ASP A 116 14.60 3.77 -7.52
CA ASP A 116 15.41 4.98 -7.52
C ASP A 116 15.06 5.83 -6.30
N VAL A 117 16.01 6.59 -5.76
CA VAL A 117 15.81 7.37 -4.52
C VAL A 117 16.64 8.65 -4.57
N ASN A 118 16.05 9.76 -4.14
CA ASN A 118 16.80 10.96 -3.80
C ASN A 118 16.27 11.63 -2.53
N GLU A 119 16.71 12.87 -2.27
CA GLU A 119 16.39 13.62 -1.05
C GLU A 119 14.90 13.98 -0.89
N THR A 120 14.10 13.91 -1.96
CA THR A 120 12.72 14.43 -2.00
C THR A 120 11.70 13.44 -2.54
N TRP A 121 12.14 12.33 -3.12
CA TRP A 121 11.26 11.31 -3.68
C TRP A 121 11.93 9.93 -3.69
N MET A 122 11.10 8.88 -3.75
CA MET A 122 11.53 7.53 -4.11
C MET A 122 10.63 6.96 -5.21
N LYS A 123 11.22 6.20 -6.14
CA LYS A 123 10.50 5.40 -7.13
C LYS A 123 10.50 3.96 -6.64
N ALA A 124 9.33 3.35 -6.56
CA ALA A 124 9.20 2.01 -6.02
C ALA A 124 8.21 1.14 -6.82
N ASN A 125 8.42 -0.18 -6.73
CA ASN A 125 7.36 -1.15 -6.91
C ASN A 125 6.83 -1.54 -5.54
N VAL A 126 5.52 -1.66 -5.40
CA VAL A 126 4.89 -2.17 -4.19
C VAL A 126 3.98 -3.31 -4.60
N LYS A 127 4.04 -4.42 -3.89
CA LYS A 127 3.08 -5.49 -4.07
C LYS A 127 2.66 -6.02 -2.71
N GLY A 128 1.48 -6.59 -2.66
CA GLY A 128 1.01 -7.20 -1.44
C GLY A 128 -0.26 -7.98 -1.61
N LYS A 129 -0.77 -8.43 -0.47
CA LYS A 129 -2.04 -9.13 -0.35
C LYS A 129 -2.91 -8.37 0.60
N THR A 130 -4.17 -8.18 0.22
CA THR A 130 -5.16 -7.52 1.05
C THR A 130 -6.42 -8.36 1.09
N LEU A 131 -7.17 -8.17 2.16
CA LEU A 131 -8.56 -8.57 2.21
C LEU A 131 -9.39 -7.51 1.49
N ILE A 132 -10.34 -7.96 0.68
CA ILE A 132 -11.35 -7.13 0.07
C ILE A 132 -12.68 -7.79 0.39
N ASN A 133 -13.47 -7.18 1.28
CA ASN A 133 -14.72 -7.80 1.75
C ASN A 133 -15.86 -7.74 0.71
N GLY A 134 -15.64 -8.37 -0.44
CA GLY A 134 -16.57 -8.57 -1.56
C GLY A 134 -16.57 -10.00 -2.11
N SER A 135 -15.58 -10.84 -1.78
CA SER A 135 -15.42 -12.22 -2.28
C SER A 135 -15.71 -13.30 -1.22
N ASN A 136 -16.93 -13.34 -0.68
CA ASN A 136 -17.44 -14.41 0.20
C ASN A 136 -16.56 -14.81 1.42
N GLY A 137 -15.80 -13.87 1.98
CA GLY A 137 -15.35 -13.92 3.39
C GLY A 137 -14.19 -14.87 3.76
N ASN A 138 -13.31 -15.28 2.83
CA ASN A 138 -12.09 -16.05 3.15
C ASN A 138 -10.79 -15.38 2.67
N LEU A 139 -9.69 -15.60 3.42
CA LEU A 139 -8.48 -14.75 3.51
C LEU A 139 -7.30 -15.12 2.57
N PRO A 140 -6.38 -14.18 2.25
CA PRO A 140 -6.61 -12.96 1.47
C PRO A 140 -7.15 -13.26 0.07
N ASP A 141 -8.10 -12.47 -0.39
CA ASP A 141 -8.83 -12.69 -1.65
C ASP A 141 -8.40 -11.73 -2.79
N ALA A 142 -7.41 -10.88 -2.54
CA ALA A 142 -6.83 -10.06 -3.60
C ALA A 142 -5.31 -9.86 -3.44
N ASP A 143 -4.62 -10.01 -4.57
CA ASP A 143 -3.25 -9.51 -4.72
C ASP A 143 -3.32 -8.08 -5.25
N PHE A 144 -2.39 -7.22 -4.83
CA PHE A 144 -2.21 -5.93 -5.46
C PHE A 144 -0.78 -5.67 -5.92
N LEU A 145 -0.68 -4.82 -6.94
CA LEU A 145 0.57 -4.41 -7.55
C LEU A 145 0.53 -2.92 -7.90
N ILE A 146 1.55 -2.21 -7.48
CA ILE A 146 1.81 -0.81 -7.81
C ILE A 146 3.17 -0.77 -8.48
N GLN A 147 3.21 -0.32 -9.74
CA GLN A 147 4.42 -0.38 -10.54
C GLN A 147 4.96 1.00 -10.87
N ASN A 148 6.29 1.15 -10.71
CA ASN A 148 7.04 2.31 -11.17
C ASN A 148 6.47 3.65 -10.65
N THR A 149 5.99 3.68 -9.40
CA THR A 149 5.33 4.85 -8.82
C THR A 149 6.34 5.75 -8.11
N ILE A 150 6.24 7.06 -8.33
CA ILE A 150 7.04 8.06 -7.62
C ILE A 150 6.28 8.54 -6.40
N PHE A 151 6.81 8.22 -5.23
CA PHE A 151 6.34 8.72 -3.95
C PHE A 151 7.15 9.95 -3.56
N LYS A 152 6.48 11.07 -3.30
CA LYS A 152 7.12 12.30 -2.83
C LYS A 152 7.28 12.26 -1.31
N LEU A 153 8.41 12.78 -0.82
CA LEU A 153 8.64 12.87 0.61
C LEU A 153 7.65 13.86 1.23
N ASP A 154 6.89 13.40 2.22
CA ASP A 154 6.06 14.23 3.07
C ASP A 154 6.42 13.95 4.53
N LYS A 155 7.21 14.85 5.14
CA LYS A 155 7.71 14.66 6.51
C LYS A 155 6.62 14.72 7.59
N THR A 156 5.41 15.12 7.21
CA THR A 156 4.25 15.16 8.10
C THR A 156 3.39 13.91 8.00
N LEU A 157 3.68 13.02 7.04
CA LEU A 157 2.99 11.75 6.91
C LEU A 157 3.47 10.79 8.01
N GLU A 158 2.55 10.39 8.86
CA GLU A 158 2.70 9.31 9.83
C GLU A 158 1.55 8.31 9.59
N ARG A 159 1.72 7.06 10.04
CA ARG A 159 0.68 6.03 10.00
C ARG A 159 -0.60 6.55 10.63
N SER A 160 -1.72 6.37 9.95
CA SER A 160 -3.01 6.67 10.56
C SER A 160 -3.32 5.64 11.65
N VAL A 161 -3.43 6.09 12.89
CA VAL A 161 -3.89 5.27 14.01
C VAL A 161 -5.42 5.32 13.99
N MET A 162 -6.07 4.20 13.69
CA MET A 162 -7.52 4.05 13.78
C MET A 162 -7.87 2.91 14.71
#